data_AF-A0A4R6DF30-F1
#
_entry.id   AF-A0A4R6DF30-F1
#
_cell.length_a   1.000
_cell.length_b   1.000
_cell.length_c   1.000
_cell.angle_alpha   90.00
_cell.angle_beta   90.00
_cell.angle_gamma   90.00
#
_symmetry.space_group_name_H-M   'P 1'
#
loop_
_entity.id
_entity.type
_entity.pdbx_description
1 polymer ?
#
loop_
_entity_poly.entity_id
_entity_poly.type
_entity_poly.pdbx_seq_one_letter_code
_entity_poly.pdbx_strand_id
1 'polypeptide(L)'
;MTLREVGAPYGEAAKTVATADPADVDVVAVVQAADGWHRVVLGAPRDGTLTSARGALPCTDGCRLVWLGLETSATTSAPYGLGATITDVTVGDGTTARSVGAAWLHADRWRSRLGENPLPDGGPTATLGDRRDGLRVSWVDPTGSGTPSITPRDGAEPLPTVIGAATVTQPFAGVPDATVGIGLNGESIVLRVVGTAPALPRVLADGALVDLTSAGHVSNPVGTGTDHEVWVAPGAERRVTAALARNGVTVTGRHTLADAERRAERSAPVLGALVGIPTAGAALVLVLLVVAGVGAIGARRRRDDVDVLRTSGFSRSAVRRAVLRETFLPAAAAVLLGAVAGTIATVVTAARLPLRAEAVPPLGVPVGPLTVLAVTAVTMLVLLAVSAGVAAVGADGSGRPRGSGDGAEHRRPRDGRPAP
;
A
#
# COMPACT_ATOMS: atom_id res chain seq x y z
N MET A 1 50.31 -16.99 -0.42
CA MET A 1 49.92 -16.17 -1.59
C MET A 1 49.62 -14.78 -1.08
N THR A 2 50.18 -13.72 -1.67
CA THR A 2 49.85 -12.34 -1.26
C THR A 2 48.67 -11.81 -2.09
N LEU A 3 47.82 -10.94 -1.54
CA LEU A 3 46.71 -10.30 -2.29
C LEU A 3 47.20 -9.57 -3.56
N ARG A 4 48.48 -9.16 -3.55
CA ARG A 4 49.22 -8.61 -4.68
C ARG A 4 49.36 -9.58 -5.87
N GLU A 5 49.52 -10.88 -5.62
CA GLU A 5 49.70 -11.90 -6.67
C GLU A 5 48.39 -12.26 -7.37
N VAL A 6 47.25 -12.00 -6.72
CA VAL A 6 45.89 -12.24 -7.24
C VAL A 6 45.20 -10.96 -7.73
N GLY A 7 45.94 -9.86 -7.91
CA GLY A 7 45.44 -8.65 -8.58
C GLY A 7 44.73 -7.62 -7.70
N ALA A 8 44.91 -7.63 -6.38
CA ALA A 8 44.39 -6.56 -5.52
C ALA A 8 45.05 -5.19 -5.86
N PRO A 9 44.30 -4.07 -5.84
CA PRO A 9 44.84 -2.74 -6.14
C PRO A 9 45.98 -2.35 -5.18
N TYR A 10 46.93 -1.58 -5.70
CA TYR A 10 48.17 -1.19 -5.02
C TYR A 10 47.90 -0.50 -3.67
N GLY A 11 48.19 -1.20 -2.56
CA GLY A 11 48.24 -0.65 -1.21
C GLY A 11 49.15 -1.50 -0.31
N GLU A 12 49.93 -0.87 0.57
CA GLU A 12 50.88 -1.53 1.49
C GLU A 12 50.23 -2.60 2.39
N ALA A 13 48.92 -2.47 2.67
CA ALA A 13 48.14 -3.43 3.46
C ALA A 13 48.02 -4.83 2.82
N ALA A 14 48.13 -4.97 1.49
CA ALA A 14 47.98 -6.26 0.80
C ALA A 14 49.16 -7.24 1.02
N LYS A 15 50.24 -6.79 1.67
CA LYS A 15 51.46 -7.59 1.93
C LYS A 15 51.53 -8.19 3.34
N THR A 16 50.71 -7.74 4.28
CA THR A 16 50.86 -8.06 5.73
C THR A 16 49.68 -8.80 6.34
N VAL A 17 48.60 -9.06 5.58
CA VAL A 17 47.41 -9.73 6.11
C VAL A 17 47.49 -11.23 5.85
N ALA A 18 47.27 -12.03 6.90
CA ALA A 18 47.12 -13.47 6.78
C ALA A 18 45.91 -13.76 5.88
N THR A 19 46.13 -14.49 4.80
CA THR A 19 45.07 -14.91 3.87
C THR A 19 44.48 -16.24 4.31
N ALA A 20 43.29 -16.57 3.84
CA ALA A 20 42.70 -17.89 4.05
C ALA A 20 43.63 -19.00 3.52
N ASP A 21 43.59 -20.18 4.15
CA ASP A 21 44.29 -21.34 3.62
C ASP A 21 43.71 -21.67 2.24
N PRO A 22 44.53 -21.79 1.17
CA PRO A 22 44.05 -22.20 -0.15
C PRO A 22 43.26 -23.51 -0.14
N ALA A 23 43.51 -24.41 0.82
CA ALA A 23 42.75 -25.65 0.98
C ALA A 23 41.30 -25.43 1.47
N ASP A 24 41.02 -24.27 2.06
CA ASP A 24 39.67 -23.88 2.53
C ASP A 24 38.89 -23.10 1.47
N VAL A 25 39.48 -22.83 0.30
CA VAL A 25 38.82 -22.09 -0.79
C VAL A 25 38.44 -23.07 -1.89
N ASP A 26 37.21 -22.97 -2.39
CA ASP A 26 36.72 -23.77 -3.51
C ASP A 26 36.30 -22.88 -4.68
N VAL A 27 36.55 -23.35 -5.91
CA VAL A 27 35.91 -22.80 -7.10
C VAL A 27 34.50 -23.39 -7.17
N VAL A 28 33.49 -22.53 -7.18
CA VAL A 28 32.07 -22.91 -7.13
C VAL A 28 31.34 -22.31 -8.32
N ALA A 29 30.47 -23.13 -8.93
CA ALA A 29 29.48 -22.68 -9.89
C ALA A 29 28.08 -22.84 -9.30
N VAL A 30 27.21 -21.88 -9.57
CA VAL A 30 25.77 -22.03 -9.33
C VAL A 30 25.05 -22.11 -10.66
N VAL A 31 24.22 -23.13 -10.80
CA VAL A 31 23.41 -23.37 -11.99
C VAL A 31 21.93 -23.35 -11.64
N GLN A 32 21.11 -22.84 -12.54
CA GLN A 32 19.66 -22.82 -12.41
C GLN A 32 19.09 -23.99 -13.21
N ALA A 33 18.46 -24.92 -12.48
CA ALA A 33 17.68 -26.03 -13.00
C ALA A 33 16.17 -25.73 -12.85
N ALA A 34 15.32 -26.69 -13.23
CA ALA A 34 13.86 -26.55 -13.16
C ALA A 34 13.31 -26.34 -11.74
N ASP A 35 13.99 -26.91 -10.74
CA ASP A 35 13.62 -26.89 -9.33
C ASP A 35 14.33 -25.80 -8.52
N GLY A 36 15.26 -25.03 -9.11
CA GLY A 36 15.91 -23.89 -8.45
C GLY A 36 17.39 -23.75 -8.76
N TRP A 37 18.08 -22.98 -7.93
CA TRP A 37 19.53 -22.82 -8.00
C TRP A 37 20.24 -23.95 -7.26
N HIS A 38 21.22 -24.55 -7.91
CA HIS A 38 22.06 -25.61 -7.37
C HIS A 38 23.50 -25.17 -7.32
N ARG A 39 24.10 -25.36 -6.15
CA ARG A 39 25.51 -25.11 -5.90
C ARG A 39 26.35 -26.34 -6.29
N VAL A 40 27.38 -26.13 -7.09
CA VAL A 40 28.30 -27.17 -7.56
C VAL A 40 29.74 -26.77 -7.25
N VAL A 41 30.41 -27.60 -6.43
CA VAL A 41 31.83 -27.45 -6.13
C VAL A 41 32.63 -28.03 -7.28
N LEU A 42 33.43 -27.20 -7.95
CA LEU A 42 34.33 -27.63 -9.03
C LEU A 42 35.67 -28.14 -8.48
N GLY A 43 36.03 -27.71 -7.28
CA GLY A 43 37.19 -28.14 -6.50
C GLY A 43 38.09 -27.00 -6.06
N ALA A 44 39.06 -27.34 -5.20
CA ALA A 44 40.02 -26.38 -4.66
C ALA A 44 40.95 -25.80 -5.76
N PRO A 45 41.29 -24.51 -5.70
CA PRO A 45 42.29 -23.90 -6.57
C PRO A 45 43.65 -24.58 -6.41
N ARG A 46 44.30 -24.87 -7.53
CA ARG A 46 45.65 -25.44 -7.59
C ARG A 46 46.36 -24.95 -8.84
N ASP A 47 47.68 -24.96 -8.81
CA ASP A 47 48.46 -24.68 -10.01
C ASP A 47 48.14 -25.69 -11.12
N GLY A 48 47.90 -25.19 -12.33
CA GLY A 48 47.54 -25.99 -13.50
C GLY A 48 46.05 -25.90 -13.86
N THR A 49 45.54 -26.94 -14.53
CA THR A 49 44.17 -26.96 -15.06
C THR A 49 43.21 -27.64 -14.09
N LEU A 50 42.12 -26.96 -13.77
CA LEU A 50 40.96 -27.52 -13.08
C LEU A 50 39.87 -27.81 -14.12
N THR A 51 39.43 -29.07 -14.21
CA THR A 51 38.33 -29.50 -15.07
C THR A 51 37.24 -30.10 -14.20
N SER A 52 36.00 -29.61 -14.36
CA SER A 52 34.85 -30.17 -13.66
C SER A 52 34.65 -31.64 -14.00
N ALA A 53 34.31 -32.46 -13.00
CA ALA A 53 33.97 -33.86 -13.23
C ALA A 53 32.72 -33.98 -14.15
N ARG A 54 32.68 -35.02 -14.98
CA ARG A 54 31.46 -35.31 -15.78
C ARG A 54 30.31 -35.65 -14.85
N GLY A 55 29.12 -35.13 -15.17
CA GLY A 55 27.93 -35.32 -14.35
C GLY A 55 27.92 -34.53 -13.03
N ALA A 56 28.85 -33.60 -12.83
CA ALA A 56 28.87 -32.75 -11.63
C ALA A 56 27.69 -31.77 -11.55
N LEU A 57 27.03 -31.48 -12.68
CA LEU A 57 25.89 -30.57 -12.75
C LEU A 57 24.57 -31.37 -12.60
N PRO A 58 23.66 -30.99 -11.69
CA PRO A 58 22.41 -31.70 -11.43
C PRO A 58 21.32 -31.37 -12.47
N CYS A 59 21.67 -31.47 -13.76
CA CYS A 59 20.88 -30.92 -14.85
C CYS A 59 20.41 -32.02 -15.80
N THR A 60 19.13 -32.40 -15.71
CA THR A 60 18.51 -33.40 -16.60
C THR A 60 17.89 -32.79 -17.85
N ASP A 61 17.25 -31.62 -17.72
CA ASP A 61 16.50 -30.96 -18.79
C ASP A 61 17.18 -29.66 -19.26
N GLY A 62 18.50 -29.57 -19.04
CA GLY A 62 19.30 -28.38 -19.27
C GLY A 62 19.33 -27.44 -18.06
N CYS A 63 20.38 -26.62 -17.99
CA CYS A 63 20.55 -25.61 -16.95
C CYS A 63 21.15 -24.35 -17.53
N ARG A 64 20.91 -23.25 -16.82
CA ARG A 64 21.59 -21.97 -17.04
C ARG A 64 22.69 -21.78 -16.00
N LEU A 65 23.87 -21.34 -16.42
CA LEU A 65 24.89 -20.89 -15.47
C LEU A 65 24.44 -19.56 -14.86
N VAL A 66 24.33 -19.51 -13.54
CA VAL A 66 23.97 -18.29 -12.80
C VAL A 66 25.23 -17.50 -12.50
N TRP A 67 26.20 -18.12 -11.84
CA TRP A 67 27.48 -17.48 -11.54
C TRP A 67 28.60 -18.50 -11.32
N LEU A 68 29.83 -18.03 -11.46
CA LEU A 68 31.07 -18.76 -11.18
C LEU A 68 31.95 -17.90 -10.26
N GLY A 69 32.47 -18.46 -9.18
CA GLY A 69 33.23 -17.70 -8.22
C GLY A 69 33.99 -18.56 -7.23
N LEU A 70 34.36 -17.93 -6.12
CA LEU A 70 35.03 -18.58 -5.01
C LEU A 70 34.14 -18.56 -3.76
N GLU A 71 34.21 -19.62 -2.99
CA GLU A 71 33.69 -19.65 -1.63
C GLU A 71 34.75 -20.19 -0.69
N THR A 72 34.68 -19.79 0.58
CA THR A 72 35.55 -20.29 1.64
C THR A 72 34.77 -21.14 2.62
N SER A 73 35.32 -22.28 3.03
CA SER A 73 34.84 -23.10 4.14
C SER A 73 35.49 -22.72 5.47
N ALA A 74 36.41 -21.75 5.47
CA ALA A 74 37.05 -21.28 6.69
C ALA A 74 36.02 -20.66 7.64
N THR A 75 36.13 -20.99 8.93
CA THR A 75 35.26 -20.44 9.97
C THR A 75 35.67 -19.02 10.41
N THR A 76 36.86 -18.58 10.01
CA THR A 76 37.39 -17.25 10.28
C THR A 76 37.36 -16.40 9.02
N SER A 77 36.91 -15.15 9.16
CA SER A 77 36.89 -14.18 8.05
C SER A 77 38.32 -13.72 7.76
N ALA A 78 38.98 -14.40 6.82
CA ALA A 78 40.31 -14.09 6.33
C ALA A 78 40.23 -13.72 4.84
N PRO A 79 40.94 -12.67 4.39
CA PRO A 79 40.95 -12.30 2.98
C PRO A 79 41.40 -13.44 2.07
N TYR A 80 40.79 -13.55 0.90
CA TYR A 80 41.15 -14.58 -0.08
C TYR A 80 40.92 -14.10 -1.52
N GLY A 81 41.50 -14.82 -2.47
CA GLY A 81 41.36 -14.50 -3.88
C GLY A 81 42.07 -15.50 -4.79
N LEU A 82 41.74 -15.45 -6.07
CA LEU A 82 42.29 -16.33 -7.10
C LEU A 82 42.36 -15.60 -8.44
N GLY A 83 43.49 -15.71 -9.11
CA GLY A 83 43.59 -15.42 -10.55
C GLY A 83 43.47 -16.71 -11.35
N ALA A 84 42.57 -16.75 -12.34
CA ALA A 84 42.39 -17.88 -13.23
C ALA A 84 42.22 -17.44 -14.69
N THR A 85 42.40 -18.38 -15.61
CA THR A 85 42.02 -18.22 -17.03
C THR A 85 41.06 -19.34 -17.39
N ILE A 86 39.85 -18.98 -17.80
CA ILE A 86 38.84 -19.91 -18.30
C ILE A 86 39.17 -20.15 -19.77
N THR A 87 39.59 -21.36 -20.11
CA THR A 87 40.09 -21.72 -21.44
C THR A 87 39.07 -22.45 -22.31
N ASP A 88 38.06 -23.07 -21.71
CA ASP A 88 36.95 -23.71 -22.41
C ASP A 88 35.70 -23.76 -21.53
N VAL A 89 34.54 -23.72 -22.17
CA VAL A 89 33.24 -23.95 -21.53
C VAL A 89 32.50 -24.95 -22.40
N THR A 90 32.01 -26.03 -21.79
CA THR A 90 31.28 -27.07 -22.50
C THR A 90 29.87 -27.22 -21.96
N VAL A 91 28.94 -27.50 -22.87
CA VAL A 91 27.56 -27.88 -22.55
C VAL A 91 27.32 -29.31 -23.04
N GLY A 92 26.59 -30.09 -22.27
CA GLY A 92 26.41 -31.51 -22.55
C GLY A 92 25.30 -32.15 -21.73
N ASP A 93 24.90 -33.35 -22.14
CA ASP A 93 23.85 -34.17 -21.50
C ASP A 93 24.43 -35.26 -20.58
N GLY A 94 25.71 -35.13 -20.21
CA GLY A 94 26.46 -36.12 -19.45
C GLY A 94 27.09 -37.24 -20.28
N THR A 95 26.62 -37.46 -21.52
CA THR A 95 27.18 -38.46 -22.45
C THR A 95 27.99 -37.82 -23.57
N THR A 96 27.54 -36.66 -24.05
CA THR A 96 28.22 -35.86 -25.06
C THR A 96 28.47 -34.45 -24.52
N ALA A 97 29.61 -33.87 -24.87
CA ALA A 97 29.97 -32.49 -24.48
C ALA A 97 30.39 -31.73 -25.73
N ARG A 98 29.88 -30.51 -25.88
CA ARG A 98 30.20 -29.61 -26.98
C ARG A 98 30.63 -28.26 -26.41
N SER A 99 31.72 -27.71 -26.92
CA SER A 99 32.14 -26.35 -26.56
C SER A 99 31.06 -25.33 -26.96
N VAL A 100 30.77 -24.38 -26.07
CA VAL A 100 29.74 -23.35 -26.30
C VAL A 100 30.22 -22.25 -27.26
N GLY A 101 31.48 -22.33 -27.71
CA GLY A 101 32.11 -21.44 -28.68
C GLY A 101 32.96 -20.35 -28.03
N ALA A 102 33.97 -19.86 -28.77
CA ALA A 102 34.96 -18.90 -28.28
C ALA A 102 34.36 -17.59 -27.73
N ALA A 103 33.14 -17.23 -28.15
CA ALA A 103 32.45 -16.04 -27.68
C ALA A 103 32.29 -16.01 -26.14
N TRP A 104 32.08 -17.17 -25.50
CA TRP A 104 31.95 -17.28 -24.04
C TRP A 104 33.26 -16.98 -23.28
N LEU A 105 34.38 -16.92 -24.00
CA LEU A 105 35.70 -16.62 -23.43
C LEU A 105 36.06 -15.12 -23.56
N HIS A 106 35.13 -14.27 -24.01
CA HIS A 106 35.32 -12.82 -24.04
C HIS A 106 34.79 -12.14 -22.77
N ALA A 107 35.54 -11.18 -22.26
CA ALA A 107 35.24 -10.45 -21.04
C ALA A 107 33.93 -9.65 -21.13
N ASP A 108 33.54 -9.20 -22.33
CA ASP A 108 32.30 -8.46 -22.58
C ASP A 108 31.03 -9.30 -22.33
N ARG A 109 31.12 -10.63 -22.37
CA ARG A 109 30.01 -11.55 -22.06
C ARG A 109 29.75 -11.73 -20.57
N TRP A 110 30.66 -11.25 -19.72
CA TRP A 110 30.63 -11.43 -18.27
C TRP A 110 30.65 -10.09 -17.54
N ARG A 111 30.26 -10.13 -16.27
CA ARG A 111 30.44 -9.03 -15.33
C ARG A 111 30.82 -9.55 -13.95
N SER A 112 31.41 -8.68 -13.12
CA SER A 112 31.45 -8.90 -11.68
C SER A 112 30.01 -8.96 -11.16
N ARG A 113 29.71 -9.95 -10.32
CA ARG A 113 28.42 -10.10 -9.67
C ARG A 113 28.40 -9.25 -8.39
N LEU A 114 27.28 -8.57 -8.13
CA LEU A 114 26.98 -7.95 -6.84
C LEU A 114 26.37 -8.99 -5.88
N GLY A 115 25.43 -9.76 -6.42
CA GLY A 115 24.85 -10.93 -5.78
C GLY A 115 23.88 -10.64 -4.65
N GLU A 116 23.66 -11.67 -3.85
CA GLU A 116 22.88 -11.62 -2.62
C GLU A 116 23.77 -11.18 -1.47
N ASN A 117 23.22 -10.42 -0.52
CA ASN A 117 23.92 -9.78 0.59
C ASN A 117 25.12 -8.92 0.14
N PRO A 118 24.88 -7.95 -0.77
CA PRO A 118 25.94 -7.12 -1.32
C PRO A 118 26.55 -6.22 -0.25
N LEU A 119 27.87 -6.15 -0.22
CA LEU A 119 28.62 -5.26 0.66
C LEU A 119 28.93 -3.94 -0.06
N PRO A 120 28.45 -2.79 0.43
CA PRO A 120 28.55 -1.51 -0.28
C PRO A 120 29.98 -0.98 -0.40
N ASP A 121 30.86 -1.26 0.56
CA ASP A 121 32.25 -0.78 0.58
C ASP A 121 33.22 -1.94 0.78
N GLY A 122 34.18 -2.09 -0.12
CA GLY A 122 35.25 -3.10 0.00
C GLY A 122 34.77 -4.55 -0.03
N GLY A 123 33.61 -4.81 -0.64
CA GLY A 123 33.05 -6.16 -0.77
C GLY A 123 33.81 -7.09 -1.72
N PRO A 124 33.31 -8.32 -1.89
CA PRO A 124 33.83 -9.26 -2.88
C PRO A 124 33.74 -8.69 -4.29
N THR A 125 34.81 -8.79 -5.07
CA THR A 125 34.88 -8.26 -6.43
C THR A 125 35.54 -9.24 -7.39
N ALA A 126 35.24 -9.06 -8.67
CA ALA A 126 35.93 -9.75 -9.75
C ALA A 126 36.38 -8.77 -10.84
N THR A 127 37.60 -8.96 -11.33
CA THR A 127 38.12 -8.25 -12.51
C THR A 127 38.22 -9.21 -13.68
N LEU A 128 37.80 -8.74 -14.85
CA LEU A 128 37.71 -9.52 -16.09
C LEU A 128 38.65 -8.93 -17.13
N GLY A 129 39.24 -9.78 -17.96
CA GLY A 129 40.03 -9.33 -19.11
C GLY A 129 40.20 -10.42 -20.16
N ASP A 130 40.40 -10.01 -21.40
CA ASP A 130 40.66 -10.96 -22.48
C ASP A 130 42.12 -11.42 -22.48
N ARG A 131 42.33 -12.70 -22.79
CA ARG A 131 43.63 -13.29 -23.08
C ARG A 131 43.54 -14.07 -24.39
N ARG A 132 44.70 -14.34 -25.02
CA ARG A 132 44.75 -15.12 -26.28
C ARG A 132 44.22 -16.54 -26.12
N ASP A 133 44.36 -17.08 -24.92
CA ASP A 133 44.04 -18.45 -24.52
C ASP A 133 42.72 -18.56 -23.75
N GLY A 134 41.99 -17.45 -23.51
CA GLY A 134 40.66 -17.49 -22.89
C GLY A 134 40.28 -16.24 -22.11
N LEU A 135 39.33 -16.39 -21.19
CA LEU A 135 38.85 -15.33 -20.30
C LEU A 135 39.69 -15.29 -19.02
N ARG A 136 40.41 -14.19 -18.78
CA ARG A 136 41.11 -13.96 -17.51
C ARG A 136 40.15 -13.42 -16.46
N VAL A 137 40.19 -14.01 -15.28
CA VAL A 137 39.38 -13.59 -14.12
C VAL A 137 40.28 -13.47 -12.90
N SER A 138 40.08 -12.41 -12.11
CA SER A 138 40.68 -12.24 -10.78
C SER A 138 39.57 -12.00 -9.78
N TRP A 139 39.35 -12.95 -8.89
CA TRP A 139 38.40 -12.85 -7.77
C TRP A 139 39.15 -12.43 -6.52
N VAL A 140 38.59 -11.48 -5.77
CA VAL A 140 39.16 -11.00 -4.51
C VAL A 140 38.03 -10.70 -3.53
N ASP A 141 38.14 -11.24 -2.33
CA ASP A 141 37.34 -10.83 -1.17
C ASP A 141 38.28 -10.37 -0.04
N PRO A 142 38.36 -9.05 0.21
CA PRO A 142 39.27 -8.52 1.22
C PRO A 142 38.71 -8.66 2.65
N THR A 143 37.43 -8.99 2.84
CA THR A 143 36.84 -9.20 4.18
C THR A 143 36.80 -10.66 4.57
N GLY A 144 36.81 -11.58 3.59
CA GLY A 144 36.71 -13.02 3.82
C GLY A 144 35.30 -13.47 4.22
N SER A 145 34.29 -12.64 3.97
CA SER A 145 32.90 -12.87 4.38
C SER A 145 31.90 -12.88 3.23
N GLY A 146 32.36 -12.66 2.00
CA GLY A 146 31.55 -12.62 0.79
C GLY A 146 31.90 -13.74 -0.19
N THR A 147 31.35 -13.64 -1.40
CA THR A 147 31.52 -14.62 -2.49
C THR A 147 31.93 -13.89 -3.78
N PRO A 148 33.24 -13.67 -4.01
CA PRO A 148 33.68 -12.99 -5.23
C PRO A 148 33.36 -13.87 -6.42
N SER A 149 32.54 -13.34 -7.32
CA SER A 149 31.93 -14.12 -8.40
C SER A 149 31.72 -13.29 -9.65
N ILE A 150 31.62 -13.98 -10.78
CA ILE A 150 31.26 -13.43 -12.08
C ILE A 150 29.99 -14.11 -12.58
N THR A 151 29.21 -13.39 -13.38
CA THR A 151 27.96 -13.89 -13.95
C THR A 151 27.88 -13.53 -15.43
N PRO A 152 27.22 -14.35 -16.28
CA PRO A 152 26.91 -13.97 -17.65
C PRO A 152 26.08 -12.66 -17.70
N ARG A 153 26.22 -11.88 -18.77
CA ARG A 153 25.45 -10.63 -18.96
C ARG A 153 24.00 -10.82 -19.43
N ASP A 154 23.36 -11.92 -19.04
CA ASP A 154 22.00 -12.25 -19.48
C ASP A 154 20.90 -11.70 -18.56
N GLY A 155 21.19 -11.45 -17.27
CA GLY A 155 20.30 -10.72 -16.36
C GLY A 155 20.69 -9.24 -16.20
N ALA A 156 19.78 -8.38 -15.76
CA ALA A 156 20.12 -7.01 -15.38
C ALA A 156 20.51 -6.93 -13.90
N GLU A 157 21.72 -6.45 -13.61
CA GLU A 157 22.25 -6.27 -12.25
C GLU A 157 23.00 -4.94 -12.19
N PRO A 158 22.56 -3.97 -11.36
CA PRO A 158 21.45 -4.05 -10.41
C PRO A 158 20.08 -4.23 -11.09
N LEU A 159 19.15 -4.85 -10.36
CA LEU A 159 17.83 -5.22 -10.88
C LEU A 159 16.95 -3.97 -11.10
N PRO A 160 16.47 -3.69 -12.33
CA PRO A 160 15.59 -2.55 -12.58
C PRO A 160 14.26 -2.65 -11.82
N THR A 161 13.91 -1.58 -11.12
CA THR A 161 12.78 -1.55 -10.18
C THR A 161 11.99 -0.24 -10.29
N VAL A 162 10.66 -0.35 -10.24
CA VAL A 162 9.77 0.78 -9.94
C VAL A 162 9.42 0.74 -8.45
N ILE A 163 9.63 1.84 -7.73
CA ILE A 163 9.31 1.93 -6.29
C ILE A 163 8.04 2.73 -6.04
N GLY A 164 7.36 2.47 -4.92
CA GLY A 164 6.25 3.28 -4.45
C GLY A 164 6.72 4.65 -3.91
N ALA A 165 5.90 5.68 -4.01
CA ALA A 165 6.25 7.05 -3.66
C ALA A 165 6.60 7.30 -2.18
N ALA A 166 6.17 6.43 -1.27
CA ALA A 166 6.48 6.48 0.16
C ALA A 166 7.59 5.48 0.55
N THR A 167 8.16 4.74 -0.40
CA THR A 167 9.20 3.73 -0.14
C THR A 167 10.46 4.44 0.37
N VAL A 168 10.92 4.04 1.55
CA VAL A 168 12.19 4.53 2.10
C VAL A 168 13.34 3.76 1.45
N THR A 169 14.22 4.48 0.76
CA THR A 169 15.38 3.88 0.07
C THR A 169 16.66 4.15 0.81
N GLN A 170 17.52 3.13 0.91
CA GLN A 170 18.91 3.29 1.33
C GLN A 170 19.81 3.26 0.09
N PRO A 171 20.51 4.35 -0.26
CA PRO A 171 21.43 4.36 -1.40
C PRO A 171 22.52 3.30 -1.27
N PHE A 172 22.85 2.63 -2.37
CA PHE A 172 23.96 1.69 -2.42
C PHE A 172 25.23 2.40 -2.92
N ALA A 173 26.32 2.35 -2.15
CA ALA A 173 27.55 3.06 -2.47
C ALA A 173 28.17 2.57 -3.78
N GLY A 174 28.77 3.49 -4.55
CA GLY A 174 29.46 3.18 -5.80
C GLY A 174 28.57 2.84 -7.00
N VAL A 175 27.24 2.75 -6.83
CA VAL A 175 26.31 2.44 -7.93
C VAL A 175 25.23 3.52 -8.05
N PRO A 176 25.21 4.31 -9.15
CA PRO A 176 24.20 5.35 -9.34
C PRO A 176 22.79 4.79 -9.37
N ASP A 177 21.85 5.54 -8.77
CA ASP A 177 20.41 5.22 -8.69
C ASP A 177 20.12 3.83 -8.10
N ALA A 178 21.05 3.30 -7.30
CA ALA A 178 20.91 2.00 -6.69
C ALA A 178 20.47 2.07 -5.23
N THR A 179 19.67 1.10 -4.82
CA THR A 179 19.23 0.93 -3.44
C THR A 179 19.25 -0.54 -3.05
N VAL A 180 19.28 -0.82 -1.75
CA VAL A 180 19.13 -2.18 -1.23
C VAL A 180 17.66 -2.54 -1.21
N GLY A 181 17.33 -3.72 -1.72
CA GLY A 181 15.99 -4.32 -1.62
C GLY A 181 16.07 -5.80 -1.28
N ILE A 182 14.94 -6.48 -1.36
CA ILE A 182 14.80 -7.89 -0.97
C ILE A 182 14.51 -8.74 -2.21
N GLY A 183 15.26 -9.83 -2.37
CA GLY A 183 15.13 -10.81 -3.45
C GLY A 183 13.99 -11.81 -3.22
N LEU A 184 13.85 -12.77 -4.14
CA LEU A 184 12.76 -13.75 -4.12
C LEU A 184 12.86 -14.72 -2.93
N ASN A 185 14.08 -14.98 -2.47
CA ASN A 185 14.39 -15.80 -1.30
C ASN A 185 14.42 -15.04 0.03
N GLY A 186 14.19 -13.73 0.03
CA GLY A 186 14.28 -12.90 1.24
C GLY A 186 15.67 -12.31 1.51
N GLU A 187 16.67 -12.64 0.69
CA GLU A 187 18.03 -12.09 0.84
C GLU A 187 18.12 -10.67 0.27
N SER A 188 19.08 -9.88 0.76
CA SER A 188 19.28 -8.52 0.26
C SER A 188 19.88 -8.53 -1.15
N ILE A 189 19.35 -7.72 -2.06
CA ILE A 189 19.88 -7.54 -3.43
C ILE A 189 19.99 -6.06 -3.78
N VAL A 190 20.80 -5.73 -4.78
CA VAL A 190 20.88 -4.35 -5.29
C VAL A 190 19.83 -4.12 -6.36
N LEU A 191 18.98 -3.13 -6.13
CA LEU A 191 17.96 -2.65 -7.06
C LEU A 191 18.44 -1.36 -7.73
N ARG A 192 18.07 -1.14 -8.99
CA ARG A 192 18.22 0.14 -9.70
C ARG A 192 16.85 0.79 -9.82
N VAL A 193 16.67 1.95 -9.21
CA VAL A 193 15.41 2.69 -9.29
C VAL A 193 15.30 3.31 -10.68
N VAL A 194 14.38 2.78 -11.51
CA VAL A 194 14.12 3.30 -12.86
C VAL A 194 12.85 4.15 -12.93
N GLY A 195 12.07 4.19 -11.86
CA GLY A 195 10.89 5.03 -11.75
C GLY A 195 10.23 4.95 -10.38
N THR A 196 9.30 5.89 -10.16
CA THR A 196 8.48 5.95 -8.95
C THR A 196 7.00 5.97 -9.36
N ALA A 197 6.18 5.18 -8.69
CA ALA A 197 4.73 5.14 -8.89
C ALA A 197 4.00 5.62 -7.62
N PRO A 198 2.87 6.34 -7.74
CA PRO A 198 2.08 6.76 -6.58
C PRO A 198 1.47 5.57 -5.83
N ALA A 199 1.17 4.48 -6.55
CA ALA A 199 0.68 3.23 -5.98
C ALA A 199 1.16 2.05 -6.82
N LEU A 200 1.64 1.03 -6.14
CA LEU A 200 1.98 -0.27 -6.67
C LEU A 200 0.89 -1.28 -6.31
N PRO A 201 0.76 -2.33 -7.13
CA PRO A 201 -0.05 -3.49 -6.79
C PRO A 201 0.25 -4.01 -5.36
N ARG A 202 -0.78 -4.08 -4.49
CA ARG A 202 -0.77 -4.66 -3.12
C ARG A 202 0.06 -3.92 -2.07
N VAL A 203 1.24 -3.47 -2.43
CA VAL A 203 2.17 -2.74 -1.57
C VAL A 203 1.93 -1.22 -1.60
N LEU A 204 1.03 -0.75 -2.48
CA LEU A 204 0.57 0.63 -2.53
C LEU A 204 1.75 1.61 -2.67
N ALA A 205 1.88 2.59 -1.77
CA ALA A 205 2.95 3.59 -1.89
C ALA A 205 4.30 3.10 -1.33
N ASP A 206 4.37 1.93 -0.70
CA ASP A 206 5.57 1.46 0.00
C ASP A 206 5.95 0.05 -0.46
N GLY A 207 6.90 -0.03 -1.39
CA GLY A 207 7.39 -1.29 -1.92
C GLY A 207 8.04 -1.17 -3.29
N ALA A 208 8.32 -2.32 -3.89
CA ALA A 208 9.04 -2.43 -5.16
C ALA A 208 8.28 -3.32 -6.15
N LEU A 209 8.32 -2.96 -7.43
CA LEU A 209 7.83 -3.75 -8.54
C LEU A 209 8.98 -4.03 -9.51
N VAL A 210 9.19 -5.31 -9.78
CA VAL A 210 10.25 -5.82 -10.65
C VAL A 210 9.68 -6.79 -11.66
N ASP A 211 10.39 -6.98 -12.77
CA ASP A 211 10.12 -8.09 -13.68
C ASP A 211 10.56 -9.42 -13.04
N LEU A 212 9.65 -10.38 -12.93
CA LEU A 212 9.91 -11.65 -12.24
C LEU A 212 10.99 -12.49 -12.95
N THR A 213 11.05 -12.46 -14.28
CA THR A 213 12.06 -13.18 -15.05
C THR A 213 13.45 -12.63 -14.72
N SER A 214 13.58 -11.31 -14.73
CA SER A 214 14.81 -10.59 -14.38
C SER A 214 15.20 -10.83 -12.92
N ALA A 215 14.23 -10.85 -11.99
CA ALA A 215 14.48 -11.16 -10.58
C ALA A 215 15.03 -12.58 -10.40
N GLY A 216 14.46 -13.56 -11.11
CA GLY A 216 14.93 -14.96 -11.10
C GLY A 216 16.32 -15.16 -11.71
N HIS A 217 16.85 -14.16 -12.43
CA HIS A 217 18.24 -14.19 -12.92
C HIS A 217 19.27 -13.77 -11.87
N VAL A 218 18.87 -13.02 -10.85
CA VAL A 218 19.78 -12.42 -9.85
C VAL A 218 19.52 -12.88 -8.41
N SER A 219 18.37 -13.50 -8.13
CA SER A 219 18.00 -14.06 -6.84
C SER A 219 17.44 -15.47 -7.00
N ASN A 220 17.75 -16.36 -6.04
CA ASN A 220 17.20 -17.70 -6.03
C ASN A 220 15.68 -17.65 -5.80
N PRO A 221 14.85 -18.23 -6.69
CA PRO A 221 13.41 -18.26 -6.50
C PRO A 221 12.96 -19.17 -5.35
N VAL A 222 13.85 -20.05 -4.84
CA VAL A 222 13.55 -20.96 -3.75
C VAL A 222 14.04 -20.36 -2.42
N GLY A 223 13.11 -20.07 -1.51
CA GLY A 223 13.41 -19.59 -0.15
C GLY A 223 12.22 -19.80 0.79
N THR A 224 12.49 -19.82 2.10
CA THR A 224 11.49 -20.14 3.15
C THR A 224 10.91 -18.91 3.85
N GLY A 225 11.16 -17.71 3.34
CA GLY A 225 10.84 -16.45 4.03
C GLY A 225 9.86 -15.52 3.31
N THR A 226 9.26 -15.94 2.19
CA THR A 226 8.44 -15.06 1.34
C THR A 226 7.05 -15.65 1.06
N ASP A 227 6.02 -14.80 1.15
CA ASP A 227 4.68 -15.15 0.71
C ASP A 227 4.56 -14.89 -0.80
N HIS A 228 4.27 -15.94 -1.57
CA HIS A 228 4.05 -15.83 -3.01
C HIS A 228 2.57 -15.72 -3.33
N GLU A 229 2.19 -14.66 -4.05
CA GLU A 229 0.83 -14.44 -4.51
C GLU A 229 0.76 -14.53 -6.04
N VAL A 230 -0.28 -15.21 -6.57
CA VAL A 230 -0.57 -15.25 -8.00
C VAL A 230 -1.87 -14.51 -8.27
N TRP A 231 -1.80 -13.50 -9.12
CA TRP A 231 -2.94 -12.62 -9.38
C TRP A 231 -3.67 -13.08 -10.62
N VAL A 232 -4.96 -13.37 -10.46
CA VAL A 232 -5.76 -13.98 -11.51
C VAL A 232 -6.87 -13.03 -11.96
N ALA A 233 -7.05 -12.94 -13.27
CA ALA A 233 -8.20 -12.24 -13.85
C ALA A 233 -9.52 -12.99 -13.54
N PRO A 234 -10.66 -12.29 -13.52
CA PRO A 234 -11.97 -12.93 -13.36
C PRO A 234 -12.16 -14.10 -14.34
N GLY A 235 -12.64 -15.24 -13.82
CA GLY A 235 -12.87 -16.46 -14.61
C GLY A 235 -11.62 -17.30 -14.94
N ALA A 236 -10.41 -16.80 -14.67
CA ALA A 236 -9.17 -17.54 -14.92
C ALA A 236 -8.77 -18.50 -13.78
N GLU A 237 -9.36 -18.34 -12.60
CA GLU A 237 -8.95 -18.99 -11.35
C GLU A 237 -8.79 -20.50 -11.49
N ARG A 238 -9.85 -21.22 -11.91
CA ARG A 238 -9.81 -22.69 -12.05
C ARG A 238 -8.68 -23.16 -12.96
N ARG A 239 -8.44 -22.45 -14.07
CA ARG A 239 -7.38 -22.79 -15.02
C ARG A 239 -6.00 -22.57 -14.40
N VAL A 240 -5.80 -21.46 -13.69
CA VAL A 240 -4.53 -21.11 -13.06
C VAL A 240 -4.24 -22.04 -11.88
N THR A 241 -5.20 -22.28 -10.97
CA THR A 241 -5.03 -23.21 -9.85
C THR A 241 -4.71 -24.62 -10.33
N ALA A 242 -5.38 -25.09 -11.40
CA ALA A 242 -5.05 -26.39 -11.99
C ALA A 242 -3.64 -26.41 -12.62
N ALA A 243 -3.20 -25.30 -13.22
CA ALA A 243 -1.84 -25.19 -13.74
C ALA A 243 -0.79 -25.17 -12.63
N LEU A 244 -1.04 -24.44 -11.53
CA LEU A 244 -0.18 -24.43 -10.35
C LEU A 244 -0.04 -25.82 -9.74
N ALA A 245 -1.15 -26.52 -9.53
CA ALA A 245 -1.16 -27.88 -8.98
C ALA A 245 -0.39 -28.88 -9.88
N ARG A 246 -0.52 -28.77 -11.22
CA ARG A 246 0.26 -29.59 -12.17
C ARG A 246 1.76 -29.33 -12.10
N ASN A 247 2.17 -28.14 -11.68
CA ASN A 247 3.58 -27.77 -11.47
C ASN A 247 4.00 -27.95 -9.99
N GLY A 248 3.24 -28.70 -9.19
CA GLY A 248 3.57 -28.98 -7.78
C GLY A 248 3.40 -27.79 -6.83
N VAL A 249 2.83 -26.67 -7.29
CA VAL A 249 2.59 -25.50 -6.45
C VAL A 249 1.29 -25.67 -5.67
N THR A 250 1.41 -25.70 -4.34
CA THR A 250 0.27 -25.81 -3.43
C THR A 250 -0.27 -24.43 -3.09
N VAL A 251 -1.55 -24.19 -3.36
CA VAL A 251 -2.23 -22.94 -2.99
C VAL A 251 -2.67 -23.02 -1.54
N THR A 252 -2.08 -22.21 -0.66
CA THR A 252 -2.35 -22.20 0.78
C THR A 252 -3.53 -21.30 1.16
N GLY A 253 -3.86 -20.31 0.32
CA GLY A 253 -4.91 -19.35 0.58
C GLY A 253 -5.52 -18.76 -0.69
N ARG A 254 -6.73 -18.23 -0.55
CA ARG A 254 -7.42 -17.48 -1.61
C ARG A 254 -7.91 -16.17 -1.01
N HIS A 255 -7.61 -15.08 -1.70
CA HIS A 255 -8.14 -13.76 -1.37
C HIS A 255 -8.86 -13.20 -2.58
N THR A 256 -10.09 -12.73 -2.37
CA THR A 256 -10.88 -12.09 -3.41
C THR A 256 -10.93 -10.58 -3.20
N LEU A 257 -11.25 -9.84 -4.27
CA LEU A 257 -11.54 -8.41 -4.16
C LEU A 257 -12.68 -8.16 -3.16
N ALA A 258 -13.72 -9.01 -3.18
CA ALA A 258 -14.84 -8.91 -2.23
C ALA A 258 -14.40 -9.09 -0.76
N ASP A 259 -13.37 -9.90 -0.48
CA ASP A 259 -12.79 -9.98 0.87
C ASP A 259 -12.08 -8.70 1.27
N ALA A 260 -11.38 -8.06 0.32
CA ALA A 260 -10.72 -6.79 0.55
C ALA A 260 -11.74 -5.66 0.77
N GLU A 261 -12.81 -5.60 -0.03
CA GLU A 261 -13.92 -4.66 0.13
C GLU A 261 -14.60 -4.82 1.48
N ARG A 262 -14.98 -6.05 1.87
CA ARG A 262 -15.57 -6.32 3.19
C ARG A 262 -14.66 -5.92 4.35
N ARG A 263 -13.34 -6.11 4.21
CA ARG A 263 -12.36 -5.67 5.20
C ARG A 263 -12.27 -4.15 5.27
N ALA A 264 -12.30 -3.48 4.11
CA ALA A 264 -12.30 -2.03 4.04
C ALA A 264 -13.58 -1.42 4.65
N GLU A 265 -14.75 -1.99 4.36
CA GLU A 265 -16.06 -1.57 4.92
C GLU A 265 -16.12 -1.68 6.45
N ARG A 266 -15.41 -2.66 7.03
CA ARG A 266 -15.33 -2.88 8.48
C ARG A 266 -14.17 -2.15 9.14
N SER A 267 -13.40 -1.36 8.39
CA SER A 267 -12.27 -0.64 8.95
C SER A 267 -12.74 0.41 9.96
N ALA A 268 -11.97 0.60 11.03
CA ALA A 268 -12.30 1.54 12.10
C ALA A 268 -12.59 2.98 11.59
N PRO A 269 -11.86 3.52 10.60
CA PRO A 269 -12.18 4.82 10.02
C PRO A 269 -13.57 4.89 9.38
N VAL A 270 -13.99 3.84 8.66
CA VAL A 270 -15.30 3.75 8.02
C VAL A 270 -16.42 3.61 9.06
N LEU A 271 -16.23 2.72 10.04
CA LEU A 271 -17.19 2.56 11.14
C LEU A 271 -17.30 3.83 12.00
N GLY A 272 -16.19 4.54 12.22
CA GLY A 272 -16.18 5.83 12.91
C GLY A 272 -16.97 6.91 12.17
N ALA A 273 -16.87 6.95 10.83
CA ALA A 273 -17.68 7.85 10.02
C ALA A 273 -19.19 7.58 10.15
N LEU A 274 -19.59 6.31 10.35
CA LEU A 274 -21.00 5.95 10.56
C LEU A 274 -21.57 6.50 11.87
N VAL A 275 -20.75 6.75 12.90
CA VAL A 275 -21.21 7.40 14.15
C VAL A 275 -21.67 8.84 13.91
N GLY A 276 -21.17 9.50 12.86
CA GLY A 276 -21.63 10.84 12.48
C GLY A 276 -23.12 10.90 12.13
N ILE A 277 -23.70 9.81 11.61
CA ILE A 277 -25.11 9.73 11.22
C ILE A 277 -26.06 9.88 12.42
N PRO A 278 -25.99 9.05 13.49
CA PRO A 278 -26.84 9.23 14.66
C PRO A 278 -26.56 10.55 15.39
N THR A 279 -25.31 11.04 15.41
CA THR A 279 -25.01 12.36 16.01
C THR A 279 -25.69 13.49 15.25
N ALA A 280 -25.63 13.49 13.92
CA ALA A 280 -26.33 14.48 13.09
C ALA A 280 -27.85 14.36 13.24
N GLY A 281 -28.39 13.14 13.30
CA GLY A 281 -29.80 12.88 13.56
C GLY A 281 -30.27 13.42 14.92
N ALA A 282 -29.50 13.18 15.98
CA ALA A 282 -29.79 13.70 17.33
C ALA A 282 -29.75 15.23 17.37
N ALA A 283 -28.76 15.86 16.71
CA ALA A 283 -28.69 17.31 16.59
C ALA A 283 -29.91 17.89 15.85
N LEU A 284 -30.35 17.25 14.75
CA LEU A 284 -31.55 17.66 14.02
C LEU A 284 -32.80 17.57 14.90
N VAL A 285 -32.98 16.47 15.63
CA VAL A 285 -34.10 16.30 16.58
C VAL A 285 -34.09 17.40 17.64
N LEU A 286 -32.92 17.70 18.21
CA LEU A 286 -32.77 18.75 19.22
C LEU A 286 -33.19 20.13 18.67
N VAL A 287 -32.76 20.47 17.45
CA VAL A 287 -33.14 21.72 16.79
C VAL A 287 -34.66 21.77 16.56
N LEU A 288 -35.27 20.68 16.09
CA LEU A 288 -36.71 20.60 15.89
C LEU A 288 -37.49 20.79 17.20
N LEU A 289 -37.01 20.21 18.31
CA LEU A 289 -37.60 20.38 19.63
C LEU A 289 -37.51 21.83 20.12
N VAL A 290 -36.36 22.49 19.93
CA VAL A 290 -36.19 23.92 20.29
C VAL A 290 -37.13 24.80 19.48
N VAL A 291 -37.23 24.59 18.16
CA VAL A 291 -38.15 25.34 17.29
C VAL A 291 -39.61 25.14 17.72
N ALA A 292 -40.01 23.89 18.00
CA ALA A 292 -41.35 23.58 18.48
C ALA A 292 -41.64 24.21 19.85
N GLY A 293 -40.67 24.16 20.78
CA GLY A 293 -40.79 24.75 22.11
C GLY A 293 -40.94 26.27 22.09
N VAL A 294 -40.10 26.97 21.32
CA VAL A 294 -40.19 28.42 21.12
C VAL A 294 -41.52 28.80 20.46
N GLY A 295 -41.97 28.01 19.49
CA GLY A 295 -43.28 28.15 18.87
C GLY A 295 -44.42 28.05 19.89
N ALA A 296 -44.40 27.02 20.73
CA ALA A 296 -45.44 26.77 21.73
C ALA A 296 -45.50 27.86 22.82
N ILE A 297 -44.35 28.34 23.30
CA ILE A 297 -44.28 29.41 24.31
C ILE A 297 -44.78 30.73 23.69
N GLY A 298 -44.32 31.07 22.48
CA GLY A 298 -44.72 32.30 21.79
C GLY A 298 -46.17 32.29 21.30
N ALA A 299 -46.82 31.13 21.18
CA ALA A 299 -48.19 31.03 20.69
C ALA A 299 -49.22 31.66 21.65
N ARG A 300 -48.97 31.68 22.96
CA ARG A 300 -49.90 32.29 23.93
C ARG A 300 -49.90 33.81 23.82
N ARG A 301 -48.72 34.42 23.93
CA ARG A 301 -48.55 35.89 23.81
C ARG A 301 -49.07 36.42 22.47
N ARG A 302 -48.80 35.70 21.38
CA ARG A 302 -49.29 36.06 20.05
C ARG A 302 -50.80 35.97 19.90
N ARG A 303 -51.51 35.14 20.68
CA ARG A 303 -52.98 35.13 20.66
C ARG A 303 -53.55 36.42 21.24
N ASP A 304 -52.96 36.90 22.34
CA ASP A 304 -53.38 38.14 22.99
C ASP A 304 -53.17 39.34 22.06
N ASP A 305 -52.00 39.44 21.40
CA ASP A 305 -51.71 40.49 20.41
C ASP A 305 -52.65 40.44 19.20
N VAL A 306 -53.01 39.24 18.73
CA VAL A 306 -53.93 39.04 17.60
C VAL A 306 -55.35 39.52 17.95
N ASP A 307 -55.80 39.30 19.18
CA ASP A 307 -57.13 39.75 19.61
C ASP A 307 -57.19 41.27 19.74
N VAL A 308 -56.12 41.94 20.20
CA VAL A 308 -56.01 43.41 20.22
C VAL A 308 -56.00 44.00 18.81
N LEU A 309 -55.29 43.38 17.86
CA LEU A 309 -55.28 43.83 16.47
C LEU A 309 -56.64 43.61 15.77
N ARG A 310 -57.38 42.56 16.14
CA ARG A 310 -58.74 42.30 15.64
C ARG A 310 -59.73 43.33 16.15
N THR A 311 -59.66 43.72 17.43
CA THR A 311 -60.55 44.77 17.98
C THR A 311 -60.25 46.14 17.39
N SER A 312 -59.02 46.36 16.91
CA SER A 312 -58.61 47.57 16.19
C SER A 312 -58.97 47.58 14.69
N GLY A 313 -59.70 46.56 14.20
CA GLY A 313 -60.30 46.55 12.85
C GLY A 313 -59.43 45.97 11.74
N PHE A 314 -58.28 45.35 12.05
CA PHE A 314 -57.46 44.69 11.02
C PHE A 314 -58.14 43.41 10.51
N SER A 315 -58.10 43.20 9.18
CA SER A 315 -58.67 41.99 8.58
C SER A 315 -57.91 40.73 9.01
N ARG A 316 -58.63 39.61 9.19
CA ARG A 316 -58.03 38.31 9.56
C ARG A 316 -56.90 37.89 8.61
N SER A 317 -57.00 38.23 7.33
CA SER A 317 -55.98 37.90 6.32
C SER A 317 -54.70 38.73 6.46
N ALA A 318 -54.79 39.97 6.94
CA ALA A 318 -53.65 40.86 7.15
C ALA A 318 -52.88 40.43 8.40
N VAL A 319 -53.59 40.17 9.50
CA VAL A 319 -53.01 39.67 10.76
C VAL A 319 -52.34 38.31 10.56
N ARG A 320 -52.99 37.38 9.83
CA ARG A 320 -52.41 36.06 9.53
C ARG A 320 -51.09 36.17 8.75
N ARG A 321 -51.04 37.04 7.74
CA ARG A 321 -49.83 37.28 6.92
C ARG A 321 -48.71 37.92 7.72
N ALA A 322 -49.02 38.85 8.61
CA ALA A 322 -48.02 39.49 9.48
C ALA A 322 -47.36 38.47 10.42
N VAL A 323 -48.16 37.68 11.14
CA VAL A 323 -47.67 36.64 12.07
C VAL A 323 -46.87 35.55 11.34
N LEU A 324 -47.33 35.13 10.15
CA LEU A 324 -46.59 34.19 9.30
C LEU A 324 -45.22 34.74 8.91
N ARG A 325 -45.16 35.99 8.43
CA ARG A 325 -43.89 36.62 8.02
C ARG A 325 -42.93 36.80 9.19
N GLU A 326 -43.43 37.28 10.33
CA GLU A 326 -42.63 37.49 11.54
C GLU A 326 -42.02 36.20 12.08
N THR A 327 -42.74 35.09 11.98
CA THR A 327 -42.24 33.78 12.45
C THR A 327 -41.34 33.09 11.41
N PHE A 328 -41.70 33.20 10.13
CA PHE A 328 -41.02 32.49 9.05
C PHE A 328 -39.70 33.16 8.63
N LEU A 329 -39.64 34.50 8.53
CA LEU A 329 -38.44 35.20 8.05
C LEU A 329 -37.19 34.93 8.89
N PRO A 330 -37.23 35.02 10.24
CA PRO A 330 -36.05 34.72 11.05
C PRO A 330 -35.63 33.25 10.95
N ALA A 331 -36.61 32.33 10.91
CA ALA A 331 -36.34 30.91 10.75
C ALA A 331 -35.70 30.59 9.39
N ALA A 332 -36.23 31.17 8.31
CA ALA A 332 -35.68 31.03 6.97
C ALA A 332 -34.26 31.60 6.87
N ALA A 333 -34.01 32.77 7.48
CA ALA A 333 -32.67 33.36 7.53
C ALA A 333 -31.67 32.49 8.31
N ALA A 334 -32.08 31.96 9.47
CA ALA A 334 -31.25 31.05 10.27
C ALA A 334 -30.94 29.75 9.50
N VAL A 335 -31.92 29.17 8.81
CA VAL A 335 -31.74 27.97 7.99
C VAL A 335 -30.77 28.24 6.82
N LEU A 336 -30.91 29.38 6.14
CA LEU A 336 -30.00 29.81 5.08
C LEU A 336 -28.55 29.95 5.59
N LEU A 337 -28.37 30.69 6.67
CA LEU A 337 -27.04 30.92 7.26
C LEU A 337 -26.42 29.62 7.77
N GLY A 338 -27.21 28.75 8.41
CA GLY A 338 -26.77 27.43 8.85
C GLY A 338 -26.37 26.52 7.69
N ALA A 339 -27.13 26.53 6.59
CA ALA A 339 -26.82 25.77 5.39
C ALA A 339 -25.50 26.24 4.74
N VAL A 340 -25.28 27.55 4.66
CA VAL A 340 -24.03 28.13 4.14
C VAL A 340 -22.84 27.75 5.05
N ALA A 341 -22.98 27.96 6.36
CA ALA A 341 -21.94 27.64 7.33
C ALA A 341 -21.59 26.14 7.34
N GLY A 342 -22.61 25.27 7.31
CA GLY A 342 -22.42 23.82 7.23
C GLY A 342 -21.74 23.40 5.94
N THR A 343 -22.14 23.97 4.80
CA THR A 343 -21.50 23.69 3.50
C THR A 343 -20.02 24.10 3.51
N ILE A 344 -19.70 25.30 4.04
CA ILE A 344 -18.32 25.76 4.18
C ILE A 344 -17.53 24.81 5.10
N ALA A 345 -18.08 24.46 6.26
CA ALA A 345 -17.44 23.53 7.19
C ALA A 345 -17.16 22.18 6.52
N THR A 346 -18.12 21.61 5.78
CA THR A 346 -17.95 20.35 5.06
C THR A 346 -16.88 20.47 3.98
N VAL A 347 -16.88 21.53 3.16
CA VAL A 347 -15.89 21.71 2.09
C VAL A 347 -14.47 21.84 2.67
N VAL A 348 -14.31 22.61 3.75
CA VAL A 348 -13.01 22.82 4.39
C VAL A 348 -12.50 21.57 5.11
N THR A 349 -13.38 20.82 5.78
CA THR A 349 -13.00 19.64 6.56
C THR A 349 -12.90 18.37 5.72
N ALA A 350 -13.72 18.20 4.68
CA ALA A 350 -13.74 16.97 3.88
C ALA A 350 -12.42 16.71 3.16
N ALA A 351 -11.69 17.76 2.78
CA ALA A 351 -10.36 17.64 2.18
C ALA A 351 -9.28 17.21 3.18
N ARG A 352 -9.52 17.41 4.49
CA ARG A 352 -8.55 17.14 5.56
C ARG A 352 -8.89 15.89 6.39
N LEU A 353 -9.91 15.13 5.98
CA LEU A 353 -10.23 13.86 6.63
C LEU A 353 -9.04 12.90 6.47
N PRO A 354 -8.56 12.26 7.56
CA PRO A 354 -7.44 11.32 7.51
C PRO A 354 -7.63 10.22 6.45
N LEU A 355 -8.89 9.79 6.28
CA LEU A 355 -9.36 8.87 5.24
C LEU A 355 -8.94 9.24 3.81
N ARG A 356 -8.76 10.52 3.48
CA ARG A 356 -8.31 10.97 2.16
C ARG A 356 -6.82 11.26 2.13
N ALA A 357 -6.27 11.83 3.21
CA ALA A 357 -4.86 12.19 3.28
C ALA A 357 -3.94 10.95 3.20
N GLU A 358 -4.39 9.83 3.77
CA GLU A 358 -3.63 8.58 3.82
C GLU A 358 -4.06 7.57 2.75
N ALA A 359 -5.01 7.93 1.87
CA ALA A 359 -5.53 7.01 0.87
C ALA A 359 -4.52 6.78 -0.26
N VAL A 360 -4.17 5.51 -0.47
CA VAL A 360 -3.39 5.06 -1.61
C VAL A 360 -4.16 3.91 -2.31
N PRO A 361 -4.50 4.03 -3.60
CA PRO A 361 -4.34 5.21 -4.46
C PRO A 361 -5.19 6.40 -3.97
N PRO A 362 -4.89 7.63 -4.40
CA PRO A 362 -5.65 8.81 -3.99
C PRO A 362 -7.14 8.62 -4.27
N LEU A 363 -7.96 8.68 -3.22
CA LEU A 363 -9.40 8.64 -3.39
C LEU A 363 -9.83 9.90 -4.14
N GLY A 364 -10.40 9.71 -5.34
CA GLY A 364 -11.16 10.78 -6.00
C GLY A 364 -12.27 11.28 -5.09
N VAL A 365 -12.78 12.49 -5.31
CA VAL A 365 -13.84 13.07 -4.46
C VAL A 365 -15.12 12.23 -4.65
N PRO A 366 -15.54 11.38 -3.68
CA PRO A 366 -16.68 10.47 -3.87
C PRO A 366 -18.01 11.23 -3.85
N VAL A 367 -18.03 12.44 -3.28
CA VAL A 367 -19.19 13.34 -3.21
C VAL A 367 -18.89 14.59 -4.01
N GLY A 368 -19.37 14.61 -5.27
CA GLY A 368 -19.28 15.80 -6.10
C GLY A 368 -20.03 16.98 -5.47
N PRO A 369 -19.67 18.24 -5.82
CA PRO A 369 -20.31 19.43 -5.25
C PRO A 369 -21.84 19.42 -5.41
N LEU A 370 -22.36 18.78 -6.47
CA LEU A 370 -23.79 18.57 -6.70
C LEU A 370 -24.46 17.73 -5.62
N THR A 371 -23.82 16.67 -5.11
CA THR A 371 -24.39 15.84 -4.05
C THR A 371 -24.46 16.60 -2.73
N VAL A 372 -23.44 17.39 -2.41
CA VAL A 372 -23.43 18.28 -1.24
C VAL A 372 -24.56 19.31 -1.36
N LEU A 373 -24.67 19.97 -2.52
CA LEU A 373 -25.73 20.94 -2.79
C LEU A 373 -27.13 20.31 -2.71
N ALA A 374 -27.32 19.11 -3.25
CA ALA A 374 -28.60 18.40 -3.22
C ALA A 374 -29.01 18.04 -1.79
N VAL A 375 -28.10 17.48 -0.98
CA VAL A 375 -28.37 17.15 0.43
C VAL A 375 -28.65 18.41 1.25
N THR A 376 -27.88 19.47 1.05
CA THR A 376 -28.12 20.77 1.71
C THR A 376 -29.48 21.33 1.31
N ALA A 377 -29.85 21.31 0.02
CA ALA A 377 -31.13 21.80 -0.48
C ALA A 377 -32.33 21.00 0.07
N VAL A 378 -32.23 19.67 0.12
CA VAL A 378 -33.27 18.81 0.70
C VAL A 378 -33.44 19.10 2.19
N THR A 379 -32.34 19.19 2.93
CA THR A 379 -32.37 19.49 4.37
C THR A 379 -32.97 20.88 4.63
N MET A 380 -32.60 21.86 3.81
CA MET A 380 -33.13 23.21 3.85
C MET A 380 -34.64 23.23 3.58
N LEU A 381 -35.11 22.51 2.56
CA LEU A 381 -36.53 22.37 2.23
C LEU A 381 -37.33 21.75 3.38
N VAL A 382 -36.81 20.71 4.02
CA VAL A 382 -37.45 20.06 5.17
C VAL A 382 -37.58 21.04 6.35
N LEU A 383 -36.51 21.76 6.69
CA LEU A 383 -36.53 22.73 7.79
C LEU A 383 -37.47 23.91 7.49
N LEU A 384 -37.49 24.40 6.24
CA LEU A 384 -38.44 25.42 5.80
C LEU A 384 -39.89 24.93 5.83
N ALA A 385 -40.15 23.70 5.42
CA ALA A 385 -41.48 23.11 5.48
C ALA A 385 -41.97 22.95 6.93
N VAL A 386 -41.11 22.50 7.84
CA VAL A 386 -41.44 22.38 9.27
C VAL A 386 -41.71 23.76 9.90
N SER A 387 -40.83 24.73 9.66
CA SER A 387 -41.01 26.10 10.19
C SER A 387 -42.27 26.78 9.65
N ALA A 388 -42.58 26.60 8.35
CA ALA A 388 -43.83 27.04 7.76
C ALA A 388 -45.05 26.34 8.40
N GLY A 389 -44.96 25.03 8.65
CA GLY A 389 -46.01 24.26 9.32
C GLY A 389 -46.27 24.74 10.75
N VAL A 390 -45.21 24.97 11.53
CA VAL A 390 -45.30 25.53 12.90
C VAL A 390 -45.93 26.93 12.87
N ALA A 391 -45.52 27.78 11.91
CA ALA A 391 -46.09 29.12 11.75
C ALA A 391 -47.59 29.06 11.35
N ALA A 392 -47.98 28.11 10.49
CA ALA A 392 -49.37 27.92 10.07
C ALA A 392 -50.27 27.41 11.21
N VAL A 393 -49.80 26.42 11.99
CA VAL A 393 -50.54 25.91 13.17
C VAL A 393 -50.71 26.98 14.24
N GLY A 394 -49.67 27.81 14.46
CA GLY A 394 -49.75 28.98 15.34
C GLY A 394 -50.80 29.99 14.88
N ALA A 395 -50.96 30.15 13.57
CA ALA A 395 -51.94 31.05 12.97
C ALA A 395 -53.39 30.51 13.02
N ASP A 396 -53.62 29.22 12.77
CA ASP A 396 -54.97 28.62 12.72
C ASP A 396 -55.55 28.31 14.12
N GLY A 397 -54.70 28.02 15.12
CA GLY A 397 -55.12 27.81 16.51
C GLY A 397 -55.76 29.04 17.18
N SER A 398 -55.73 30.20 16.51
CA SER A 398 -56.32 31.48 16.95
C SER A 398 -57.80 31.68 16.51
N GLY A 399 -58.41 30.67 15.89
CA GLY A 399 -59.74 30.78 15.25
C GLY A 399 -60.88 30.01 15.91
N ARG A 400 -60.63 29.14 16.91
CA ARG A 400 -61.70 28.39 17.58
C ARG A 400 -62.15 29.14 18.85
N PRO A 401 -63.32 29.81 18.86
CA PRO A 401 -63.87 30.32 20.10
C PRO A 401 -64.10 29.15 21.04
N ARG A 402 -63.50 29.20 22.24
CA ARG A 402 -63.95 28.35 23.35
C ARG A 402 -65.37 28.80 23.66
N GLY A 403 -66.35 27.99 23.26
CA GLY A 403 -67.73 28.16 23.69
C GLY A 403 -67.74 28.19 25.22
N SER A 404 -68.15 29.31 25.78
CA SER A 404 -68.55 29.45 27.17
C SER A 404 -69.66 28.43 27.42
N GLY A 405 -69.35 27.36 28.15
CA GLY A 405 -70.37 26.51 28.75
C GLY A 405 -71.11 27.32 29.81
N ASP A 406 -72.22 27.91 29.41
CA ASP A 406 -73.25 28.38 30.32
C ASP A 406 -73.87 27.17 31.02
N GLY A 407 -73.81 27.18 32.35
CA GLY A 407 -74.31 26.12 33.23
C GLY A 407 -74.47 26.64 34.65
N ALA A 408 -75.05 27.84 34.78
CA ALA A 408 -75.51 28.37 36.05
C ALA A 408 -76.83 27.67 36.44
N GLU A 409 -76.73 26.58 37.21
CA GLU A 409 -77.93 25.99 37.83
C GLU A 409 -78.17 26.58 39.23
N HIS A 410 -79.32 27.22 39.29
CA HIS A 410 -79.89 28.02 40.37
C HIS A 410 -80.35 27.12 41.54
N ARG A 411 -79.64 27.11 42.68
CA ARG A 411 -80.17 26.53 43.93
C ARG A 411 -80.83 27.61 44.79
N ARG A 412 -82.17 27.55 44.85
CA ARG A 412 -83.02 28.30 45.79
C ARG A 412 -82.78 27.83 47.24
N PRO A 413 -82.97 28.73 48.24
CA PRO A 413 -83.10 28.35 49.63
C PRO A 413 -84.52 27.86 49.93
N ARG A 414 -84.68 26.88 50.82
CA ARG A 414 -85.98 26.51 51.40
C ARG A 414 -85.85 26.26 52.89
N ASP A 415 -86.77 26.87 53.61
CA ASP A 415 -86.89 27.01 55.06
C ASP A 415 -86.94 25.69 55.86
N GLY A 416 -86.28 25.69 57.02
CA GLY A 416 -86.94 25.75 58.33
C GLY A 416 -87.81 24.59 58.87
N ARG A 417 -87.30 23.99 59.97
CA ARG A 417 -87.96 23.38 61.18
C ARG A 417 -88.44 21.91 61.14
N PRO A 418 -88.63 21.26 62.32
CA PRO A 418 -87.72 21.07 63.47
C PRO A 418 -87.67 19.57 63.92
N ALA A 419 -87.03 19.32 65.08
CA ALA A 419 -86.68 18.04 65.75
C ALA A 419 -87.84 17.04 66.03
N PRO A 420 -87.56 15.80 66.51
CA PRO A 420 -87.02 15.54 67.87
C PRO A 420 -85.64 14.87 67.91
#